data_AF-A0A4V1J8I1-F1
#
_entry.id   AF-A0A4V1J8I1-F1
#
_cell.length_a   1.000
_cell.length_b   1.000
_cell.length_c   1.000
_cell.angle_alpha   90.00
_cell.angle_beta   90.00
_cell.angle_gamma   90.00
#
_symmetry.space_group_name_H-M   'P 1'
#
loop_
_entity.id
_entity.type
_entity.pdbx_description
1 polymer ?
#
loop_
_entity_poly.entity_id
_entity_poly.type
_entity_poly.pdbx_seq_one_letter_code
_entity_poly.pdbx_strand_id
1 'polypeptide(L)'
;MNPLLIQALITWGSSLIDKFIPDTNAAAQAKLDLLKASQEDDFKQVMAQIDVNAKEAQNPSLFVAGGRPFVIWVGGVGLACAFIPKALVMSALWTYQAFAVVSAWHGVGPVPALPVFPDLGLTDLFGLLGSVLGIGVMRSVDKFNGVDTKKVK
;
A
#
# COMPACT_ATOMS: atom_id res chain seq x y z
N MET A 1 9.01 -10.35 18.90
CA MET A 1 9.34 -9.46 20.04
C MET A 1 8.55 -8.18 19.88
N ASN A 2 7.89 -7.69 20.94
CA ASN A 2 6.96 -6.56 20.84
C ASN A 2 7.74 -5.25 20.56
N PRO A 3 7.51 -4.54 19.45
CA PRO A 3 8.27 -3.33 19.08
C PRO A 3 8.21 -2.23 20.15
N LEU A 4 7.14 -2.21 20.95
CA LEU A 4 6.99 -1.31 22.10
C LEU A 4 7.97 -1.60 23.24
N LEU A 5 8.35 -2.87 23.45
CA LEU A 5 9.35 -3.23 24.46
C LEU A 5 10.76 -2.86 24.03
N ILE A 6 11.06 -2.95 22.74
CA ILE A 6 12.36 -2.55 22.19
C ILE A 6 12.50 -1.02 22.29
N GLN A 7 11.47 -0.25 21.92
CA GLN A 7 11.48 1.21 22.11
C GLN A 7 11.60 1.62 23.58
N ALA A 8 10.89 0.93 24.49
CA ALA A 8 10.98 1.17 25.94
C ALA A 8 12.37 0.84 26.51
N LEU A 9 13.00 -0.24 26.04
CA LEU A 9 14.37 -0.60 26.41
C LEU A 9 15.40 0.38 25.85
N ILE A 10 15.18 0.92 24.64
CA ILE A 10 16.02 1.95 24.05
C ILE A 10 15.89 3.28 24.80
N THR A 11 14.68 3.68 25.21
CA THR A 11 14.49 4.91 26.00
C THR A 11 15.09 4.77 27.39
N TRP A 12 14.87 3.65 28.06
CA TRP A 12 15.45 3.37 29.38
C TRP A 12 16.98 3.23 29.31
N GLY A 13 17.50 2.54 28.29
CA GLY A 13 18.93 2.42 28.03
C GLY A 13 19.59 3.77 27.72
N SER A 14 18.92 4.65 26.96
CA SER A 14 19.40 6.02 26.71
C SER A 14 19.52 6.83 28.00
N SER A 15 18.51 6.77 28.89
CA SER A 15 18.54 7.49 30.16
C SER A 15 19.64 7.00 31.12
N LEU A 16 20.03 5.73 31.02
CA LEU A 16 21.16 5.17 31.77
C LEU A 16 22.52 5.54 31.17
N ILE A 17 22.62 5.57 29.84
CA ILE A 17 23.82 6.01 29.12
C ILE A 17 24.11 7.49 29.38
N ASP A 18 23.08 8.34 29.36
CA ASP A 18 23.21 9.78 29.62
C ASP A 18 23.63 10.09 31.08
N LYS A 19 23.43 9.14 32.02
CA LYS A 19 23.79 9.29 33.43
C LYS A 19 25.18 8.76 33.77
N PHE A 20 25.75 7.87 32.96
CA PHE A 20 27.05 7.23 33.22
C PHE A 20 28.16 7.63 32.24
N ILE A 21 27.85 8.26 31.10
CA ILE A 21 28.84 8.73 30.12
C ILE A 21 28.51 10.18 29.73
N PRO A 22 29.20 11.19 30.28
CA PRO A 22 28.98 12.61 29.99
C PRO A 22 29.58 13.08 28.65
N ASP A 23 29.74 12.20 27.65
CA ASP A 23 30.30 12.52 26.34
C ASP A 23 29.26 12.23 25.24
N THR A 24 28.64 13.29 24.73
CA THR A 24 27.52 13.26 23.77
C THR A 24 27.86 12.54 22.47
N ASN A 25 29.14 12.46 22.09
CA ASN A 25 29.57 11.72 20.90
C ASN A 25 29.54 10.20 21.10
N ALA A 26 29.97 9.68 22.25
CA ALA A 26 29.98 8.23 22.51
C ALA A 26 28.56 7.68 22.67
N ALA A 27 27.65 8.44 23.29
CA ALA A 27 26.24 8.09 23.39
C ALA A 27 25.52 8.13 22.02
N ALA A 28 25.87 9.08 21.16
CA ALA A 28 25.38 9.13 19.78
C ALA A 28 25.90 7.93 18.97
N GLN A 29 27.18 7.55 19.13
CA GLN A 29 27.79 6.39 18.49
C GLN A 29 27.08 5.08 18.91
N ALA A 30 26.84 4.90 20.22
CA ALA A 30 26.17 3.71 20.76
C ALA A 30 24.70 3.62 20.31
N LYS A 31 23.99 4.75 20.22
CA LYS A 31 22.63 4.81 19.66
C LYS A 31 22.62 4.45 18.17
N LEU A 32 23.62 4.93 17.42
CA LEU A 32 23.79 4.64 15.99
C LEU A 32 24.13 3.17 15.75
N ASP A 33 24.98 2.58 16.59
CA ASP A 33 25.33 1.15 16.52
C ASP A 33 24.16 0.25 16.94
N LEU A 34 23.35 0.65 17.93
CA LEU A 34 22.11 -0.06 18.27
C LEU A 34 21.06 0.03 17.15
N LEU A 35 20.93 1.20 16.51
CA LEU A 35 20.07 1.39 15.33
C LEU A 35 20.54 0.53 14.15
N LYS A 36 21.85 0.47 13.90
CA LYS A 36 22.45 -0.39 12.88
C LYS A 36 22.20 -1.86 13.19
N ALA A 37 22.45 -2.31 14.41
CA ALA A 37 22.23 -3.70 14.82
C ALA A 37 20.74 -4.09 14.68
N SER A 38 19.83 -3.21 15.08
CA SER A 38 18.39 -3.45 14.94
C SER A 38 17.96 -3.51 13.46
N GLN A 39 18.47 -2.61 12.62
CA GLN A 39 18.21 -2.63 11.18
C GLN A 39 18.83 -3.85 10.50
N GLU A 40 19.99 -4.32 10.97
CA GLU A 40 20.68 -5.47 10.41
C GLU A 40 19.91 -6.77 10.68
N ASP A 41 19.31 -6.92 11.86
CA ASP A 41 18.45 -8.05 12.19
C ASP A 41 17.17 -8.05 11.37
N ASP A 42 16.51 -6.89 11.23
CA ASP A 42 15.34 -6.73 10.35
C ASP A 42 15.70 -7.04 8.90
N PHE A 43 16.84 -6.55 8.42
CA PHE A 43 17.32 -6.82 7.07
C PHE A 43 17.61 -8.30 6.85
N LYS A 44 18.25 -8.99 7.80
CA LYS A 44 18.49 -10.44 7.76
C LYS A 44 17.19 -11.22 7.71
N GLN A 45 16.18 -10.83 8.49
CA GLN A 45 14.88 -11.47 8.49
C GLN A 45 14.16 -11.28 7.14
N VAL A 46 14.19 -10.08 6.58
CA VAL A 46 13.63 -9.78 5.25
C VAL A 46 14.35 -10.58 4.16
N MET A 47 15.68 -10.64 4.20
CA MET A 47 16.49 -11.41 3.25
C MET A 47 16.21 -12.91 3.35
N ALA A 48 16.08 -13.46 4.55
CA ALA A 48 15.69 -14.85 4.76
C ALA A 48 14.29 -15.14 4.17
N GLN A 49 13.34 -14.22 4.38
CA GLN A 49 12.01 -14.33 3.78
C GLN A 49 12.08 -14.28 2.24
N ILE A 50 12.87 -13.38 1.66
CA ILE A 50 13.05 -13.30 0.19
C ILE A 50 13.64 -14.60 -0.36
N ASP A 51 14.64 -15.18 0.30
CA ASP A 51 15.27 -16.43 -0.14
C ASP A 51 14.30 -17.62 -0.07
N VAL A 52 13.49 -17.71 0.99
CA VAL A 52 12.39 -18.69 1.07
C VAL A 52 11.40 -18.47 -0.08
N ASN A 53 10.97 -17.22 -0.33
CA ASN A 53 10.04 -16.92 -1.40
C ASN A 53 10.60 -17.25 -2.78
N ALA A 54 11.90 -17.04 -3.00
CA ALA A 54 12.57 -17.36 -4.25
C ALA A 54 12.64 -18.88 -4.47
N LYS A 55 12.94 -19.66 -3.42
CA LYS A 55 12.92 -21.12 -3.46
C LYS A 55 11.51 -21.67 -3.67
N GLU A 56 10.50 -21.08 -3.02
CA GLU A 56 9.08 -21.41 -3.24
C GLU A 56 8.65 -21.11 -4.67
N ALA A 57 9.08 -19.99 -5.25
CA ALA A 57 8.77 -19.61 -6.63
C ALA A 57 9.46 -20.50 -7.67
N GLN A 58 10.63 -21.06 -7.37
CA GLN A 58 11.35 -22.01 -8.22
C GLN A 58 10.85 -23.46 -8.06
N ASN A 59 9.94 -23.72 -7.13
CA ASN A 59 9.42 -25.06 -6.88
C ASN A 59 8.59 -25.55 -8.09
N PRO A 60 8.79 -26.78 -8.57
CA PRO A 60 8.02 -27.33 -9.70
C PRO A 60 6.51 -27.47 -9.42
N SER A 61 6.09 -27.45 -8.16
CA SER A 61 4.67 -27.49 -7.78
C SER A 61 4.00 -26.12 -7.98
N LEU A 62 3.01 -26.07 -8.89
CA LEU A 62 2.16 -24.88 -9.12
C LEU A 62 1.43 -24.40 -7.86
N PHE A 63 1.13 -25.30 -6.92
CA PHE A 63 0.50 -24.92 -5.66
C PHE A 63 1.45 -24.17 -4.70
N VAL A 64 2.75 -24.44 -4.80
CA VAL A 64 3.78 -23.80 -3.96
C VAL A 64 4.28 -22.51 -4.62
N ALA A 65 4.63 -22.57 -5.91
CA ALA A 65 5.11 -21.41 -6.65
C ALA A 65 4.00 -20.40 -6.98
N GLY A 66 2.76 -20.88 -7.17
CA GLY A 66 1.64 -20.08 -7.63
C GLY A 66 0.80 -19.43 -6.53
N GLY A 67 0.96 -19.80 -5.25
CA GLY A 67 0.09 -19.30 -4.18
C GLY A 67 0.08 -17.77 -4.04
N ARG A 68 1.26 -17.12 -4.13
CA ARG A 68 1.39 -15.65 -4.06
C ARG A 68 0.76 -14.94 -5.27
N PRO A 69 1.08 -15.29 -6.52
CA PRO A 69 0.37 -14.75 -7.69
C PRO A 69 -1.13 -15.04 -7.65
N PHE A 70 -1.56 -16.22 -7.24
CA PHE A 70 -2.97 -16.62 -7.25
C PHE A 70 -3.83 -15.69 -6.40
N VAL A 71 -3.38 -15.34 -5.18
CA VAL A 71 -4.12 -14.39 -4.31
C VAL A 71 -4.24 -13.01 -4.97
N ILE A 72 -3.19 -12.55 -5.66
CA ILE A 72 -3.21 -11.27 -6.39
C ILE A 72 -4.21 -11.33 -7.55
N TRP A 73 -4.22 -12.44 -8.31
CA TRP A 73 -5.16 -12.63 -9.42
C TRP A 73 -6.59 -12.75 -8.93
N VAL A 74 -6.85 -13.51 -7.87
CA VAL A 74 -8.19 -13.62 -7.27
C VAL A 74 -8.65 -12.27 -6.72
N GLY A 75 -7.77 -11.51 -6.06
CA GLY A 75 -8.07 -10.16 -5.61
C GLY A 75 -8.38 -9.20 -6.77
N GLY A 76 -7.58 -9.25 -7.84
CA GLY A 76 -7.80 -8.45 -9.05
C GLY A 76 -9.09 -8.82 -9.79
N VAL A 77 -9.38 -10.12 -9.93
CA VAL A 77 -10.63 -10.62 -10.52
C VAL A 77 -11.82 -10.27 -9.64
N GLY A 78 -11.69 -10.36 -8.31
CA GLY A 78 -12.74 -9.96 -7.37
C GLY A 78 -13.09 -8.48 -7.49
N LEU A 79 -12.08 -7.61 -7.59
CA LEU A 79 -12.28 -6.18 -7.85
C LEU A 79 -12.92 -5.95 -9.22
N ALA A 80 -12.49 -6.65 -10.26
CA ALA A 80 -13.07 -6.56 -11.59
C ALA A 80 -14.55 -6.98 -11.60
N CYS A 81 -14.89 -8.11 -10.97
CA CYS A 81 -16.26 -8.59 -10.83
C CYS A 81 -17.15 -7.67 -9.99
N ALA A 82 -16.58 -6.92 -9.03
CA ALA A 82 -17.33 -5.97 -8.22
C ALA A 82 -17.59 -4.64 -8.94
N PHE A 83 -16.56 -4.05 -9.55
CA PHE A 83 -16.65 -2.69 -10.09
C PHE A 83 -17.07 -2.65 -11.57
N ILE A 84 -16.68 -3.61 -12.41
CA ILE A 84 -17.00 -3.58 -13.85
C ILE A 84 -18.52 -3.75 -14.10
N PRO A 85 -19.21 -4.76 -13.55
CA PRO A 85 -20.65 -4.90 -13.75
C PRO A 85 -21.44 -3.75 -13.14
N LYS A 86 -21.04 -3.27 -11.95
CA LYS A 86 -21.64 -2.10 -11.31
C LYS A 86 -21.55 -0.88 -12.23
N ALA A 87 -20.36 -0.58 -12.77
CA ALA A 87 -20.14 0.54 -13.68
C ALA A 87 -20.95 0.41 -14.97
N LEU A 88 -20.97 -0.78 -15.59
CA LEU A 88 -21.71 -1.02 -16.83
C LEU A 88 -23.22 -0.92 -16.64
N VAL A 89 -23.79 -1.56 -15.62
CA VAL A 89 -25.24 -1.56 -15.39
C VAL A 89 -25.74 -0.18 -14.98
N MET A 90 -25.06 0.49 -14.04
CA MET A 90 -25.46 1.81 -13.58
C MET A 90 -25.35 2.86 -14.69
N SER A 91 -24.29 2.84 -15.50
CA SER A 91 -24.15 3.75 -16.63
C SER A 91 -25.20 3.48 -17.72
N ALA A 92 -25.46 2.22 -18.06
CA ALA A 92 -26.48 1.86 -19.05
C ALA A 92 -27.89 2.29 -18.62
N LEU A 93 -28.26 2.07 -17.35
CA LEU A 93 -29.54 2.51 -16.81
C LEU A 93 -29.67 4.03 -16.81
N TRP A 94 -28.59 4.74 -16.43
CA TRP A 94 -28.58 6.20 -16.45
C TRP A 94 -28.71 6.74 -17.89
N THR A 95 -28.00 6.16 -18.86
CA THR A 95 -28.12 6.54 -20.28
C THR A 95 -29.54 6.32 -20.80
N TYR A 96 -30.18 5.20 -20.45
CA TYR A 96 -31.57 4.95 -20.82
C TYR A 96 -32.53 5.98 -20.20
N GLN A 97 -32.38 6.28 -18.91
CA GLN A 97 -33.21 7.28 -18.22
C GLN A 97 -33.00 8.70 -18.79
N ALA A 98 -31.76 9.09 -19.03
CA ALA A 98 -31.44 10.38 -19.65
C ALA A 98 -32.04 10.48 -21.06
N PHE A 99 -31.95 9.41 -21.87
CA PHE A 99 -32.55 9.37 -23.20
C PHE A 99 -34.07 9.45 -23.16
N ALA A 100 -34.73 8.75 -22.24
CA ALA A 100 -36.18 8.81 -22.06
C ALA A 100 -36.66 10.23 -21.69
N VAL A 101 -35.93 10.91 -20.79
CA VAL A 101 -36.26 12.28 -20.37
C VAL A 101 -36.09 13.28 -21.51
N VAL A 102 -35.03 13.14 -22.31
CA VAL A 102 -34.76 14.02 -23.46
C VAL A 102 -35.72 13.76 -24.63
N SER A 103 -36.02 12.50 -24.94
CA SER A 103 -36.94 12.14 -26.03
C SER A 103 -38.40 12.50 -25.73
N ALA A 104 -38.80 12.53 -24.46
CA ALA A 104 -40.11 13.01 -24.01
C ALA A 104 -40.22 14.54 -23.96
N TRP A 105 -39.16 15.28 -24.31
CA TRP A 105 -39.20 16.74 -24.36
C TRP A 105 -39.54 17.23 -25.78
N HIS A 106 -40.72 17.82 -25.92
CA HIS A 106 -41.25 18.29 -27.20
C HIS A 106 -40.78 19.73 -27.57
N GLY A 107 -39.74 20.25 -26.91
CA GLY A 107 -39.19 21.59 -27.17
C GLY A 107 -40.04 22.76 -26.68
N VAL A 108 -41.12 22.48 -25.93
CA VAL A 108 -42.03 23.49 -25.37
C VAL A 108 -41.96 23.42 -23.84
N GLY A 109 -41.35 24.43 -23.22
CA GLY A 109 -41.18 24.53 -21.76
C GLY A 109 -39.73 24.35 -21.28
N PRO A 110 -39.46 24.60 -19.99
CA PRO A 110 -38.12 24.48 -19.41
C PRO A 110 -37.56 23.06 -19.57
N VAL A 111 -36.24 22.97 -19.79
CA VAL A 111 -35.54 21.71 -20.02
C VAL A 111 -35.77 20.78 -18.82
N PRO A 112 -36.21 19.53 -19.03
CA PRO A 112 -36.43 18.60 -17.93
C PRO A 112 -35.11 18.25 -17.26
N ALA A 113 -35.14 18.15 -15.93
CA ALA A 113 -33.95 17.85 -15.13
C ALA A 113 -33.43 16.45 -15.49
N LEU A 114 -32.16 16.37 -15.90
CA LEU A 114 -31.50 15.11 -16.13
C LEU A 114 -31.31 14.37 -14.80
N PRO A 115 -31.47 13.03 -14.78
CA PRO A 115 -31.16 12.25 -13.60
C PRO A 115 -29.68 12.43 -13.21
N VAL A 116 -29.40 12.51 -11.91
CA VAL A 116 -28.03 12.60 -11.39
C VAL A 116 -27.28 11.32 -11.73
N PHE A 117 -26.03 11.44 -12.16
CA PHE A 117 -25.20 10.29 -12.48
C PHE A 117 -25.00 9.41 -11.22
N PRO A 118 -25.24 8.09 -11.31
CA PRO A 118 -25.13 7.22 -10.16
C PRO A 118 -23.68 7.14 -9.65
N ASP A 119 -23.51 7.05 -8.34
CA ASP A 119 -22.18 6.88 -7.76
C ASP A 119 -21.62 5.48 -8.03
N LEU A 120 -20.54 5.45 -8.82
CA LEU A 120 -19.85 4.22 -9.16
C LEU A 120 -18.96 3.70 -8.03
N GLY A 121 -18.80 4.46 -6.93
CA GLY A 121 -17.84 4.17 -5.87
C GLY A 121 -16.42 4.59 -6.25
N LEU A 122 -16.28 5.67 -7.03
CA LEU A 122 -14.97 6.17 -7.45
C LEU A 122 -14.12 6.60 -6.26
N THR A 123 -14.74 7.17 -5.23
CA THR A 123 -14.07 7.54 -3.98
C THR A 123 -13.42 6.32 -3.31
N ASP A 124 -14.12 5.19 -3.25
CA ASP A 124 -13.61 3.96 -2.67
C ASP A 124 -12.48 3.37 -3.53
N LEU A 125 -12.64 3.41 -4.85
CA LEU A 125 -11.62 2.94 -5.80
C LEU A 125 -10.35 3.78 -5.72
N PHE A 126 -10.47 5.11 -5.69
CA PHE A 126 -9.33 6.01 -5.52
C PHE A 126 -8.72 5.92 -4.12
N GLY A 127 -9.51 5.66 -3.08
CA GLY A 127 -9.01 5.38 -1.74
C GLY A 127 -8.19 4.10 -1.69
N LEU A 128 -8.71 3.01 -2.28
CA LEU A 128 -8.01 1.74 -2.40
C LEU A 128 -6.73 1.87 -3.23
N LEU A 129 -6.81 2.45 -4.44
CA LEU A 129 -5.65 2.66 -5.30
C LEU A 129 -4.64 3.61 -4.66
N GLY A 130 -5.10 4.67 -4.02
CA GLY A 130 -4.26 5.61 -3.29
C GLY A 130 -3.51 4.95 -2.13
N SER A 131 -4.16 4.03 -1.41
CA SER A 131 -3.51 3.28 -0.33
C SER A 131 -2.39 2.35 -0.84
N VAL A 132 -2.62 1.67 -1.97
CA VAL A 132 -1.62 0.76 -2.58
C VAL A 132 -0.50 1.57 -3.24
N LEU A 133 -0.84 2.68 -3.91
CA LEU A 133 0.12 3.55 -4.59
C LEU A 133 0.96 4.36 -3.60
N GLY A 134 0.42 4.73 -2.43
CA GLY A 134 1.16 5.45 -1.39
C GLY A 134 2.42 4.73 -0.94
N ILE A 135 2.36 3.40 -0.79
CA ILE A 135 3.53 2.56 -0.47
C ILE A 135 4.51 2.49 -1.65
N GLY A 136 4.00 2.48 -2.89
CA GLY A 136 4.82 2.54 -4.10
C GLY A 136 5.57 3.87 -4.24
N VAL A 137 4.89 4.99 -3.94
CA VAL A 137 5.46 6.34 -4.00
C VAL A 137 6.54 6.52 -2.94
N MET A 138 6.33 6.06 -1.70
CA MET A 138 7.38 6.11 -0.66
C MET A 138 8.68 5.45 -1.14
N ARG A 139 8.58 4.26 -1.74
CA ARG A 139 9.75 3.57 -2.31
C ARG A 139 10.38 4.31 -3.50
N SER A 140 9.58 4.96 -4.34
CA SER A 140 10.11 5.80 -5.43
C SER A 140 10.81 7.06 -4.90
N VAL A 141 10.24 7.70 -3.88
CA VAL A 141 10.82 8.87 -3.21
C VAL A 141 12.15 8.51 -2.53
N ASP A 142 12.23 7.37 -1.85
CA ASP A 142 13.48 6.86 -1.26
C ASP A 142 14.59 6.70 -2.32
N LYS A 143 14.22 6.27 -3.52
CA LYS A 143 15.14 6.16 -4.66
C LYS A 143 15.59 7.50 -5.22
N PHE A 144 14.69 8.46 -5.35
CA PHE A 144 15.02 9.82 -5.78
C PHE A 144 15.90 10.56 -4.77
N ASN A 145 15.63 10.38 -3.48
CA ASN A 145 16.42 10.97 -2.39
C ASN A 145 17.76 10.26 -2.17
N GLY A 146 18.06 9.19 -2.92
CA GLY A 146 19.34 8.49 -2.83
C GLY A 146 19.57 7.73 -1.53
N VAL A 147 18.54 7.56 -0.70
CA VAL A 147 18.54 6.76 0.53
C VAL A 147 18.27 5.27 0.27
N ASP A 148 18.13 4.88 -1.00
CA ASP A 148 18.01 3.49 -1.45
C ASP A 148 19.27 2.70 -1.05
N THR A 149 19.06 1.56 -0.38
CA THR A 149 20.08 0.73 0.30
C THR A 149 21.27 0.33 -0.59
N LYS A 150 21.14 0.45 -1.92
CA LYS A 150 22.22 0.17 -2.88
C LYS A 150 23.37 1.18 -2.89
N LYS A 151 23.22 2.35 -2.27
CA LYS A 151 24.28 3.39 -2.23
C LYS A 151 25.11 3.41 -0.94
N VAL A 152 24.72 2.67 0.09
CA VAL A 152 25.53 2.53 1.30
C VAL A 152 26.54 1.40 1.05
N LYS A 153 27.68 1.77 0.44
CA LYS A 153 28.91 0.97 0.46
C LYS A 153 29.76 1.38 1.65
#